data_AF-A0A1B6G9W2-F1
#
_entry.id   AF-A0A1B6G9W2-F1
#
_cell.length_a   1.000
_cell.length_b   1.000
_cell.length_c   1.000
_cell.angle_alpha   90.00
_cell.angle_beta   90.00
_cell.angle_gamma   90.00
#
_symmetry.space_group_name_H-M   'P 1'
#
loop_
_entity.id
_entity.type
_entity.pdbx_description
1 polymer ?
#
loop_
_entity_poly.entity_id
_entity_poly.type
_entity_poly.pdbx_seq_one_letter_code
_entity_poly.pdbx_strand_id
1 'polypeptide(L)'
;SYDQRLKLLRQQASADFIERADVKPKAMWKIVNNARNKNRSSTDDIKLKINGQLSHNPQEVANHLNLFFVNMAETTLQKIPADEKKEMESVEPHETALMETITKTNIKEVKDTIKKLKSKNSTGIDE
;
A
#
# COMPACT_ATOMS: atom_id res chain seq x y z
N SER A 1 -21.03 -16.92 16.51
CA SER A 1 -20.91 -18.15 17.31
C SER A 1 -19.92 -19.14 16.71
N TYR A 2 -20.11 -19.59 15.46
CA TYR A 2 -19.21 -20.57 14.80
C TYR A 2 -17.76 -20.08 14.65
N ASP A 3 -17.54 -18.87 14.16
CA ASP A 3 -16.18 -18.34 13.93
C ASP A 3 -15.39 -18.14 15.21
N GLN A 4 -16.07 -17.78 16.30
CA GLN A 4 -15.45 -17.66 17.63
C GLN A 4 -14.99 -19.02 18.15
N ARG A 5 -15.83 -20.06 18.00
CA ARG A 5 -15.48 -21.43 18.36
C ARG A 5 -14.32 -21.95 17.53
N LEU A 6 -14.30 -21.66 16.23
CA LEU A 6 -13.21 -22.05 15.34
C LEU A 6 -11.89 -21.37 15.70
N LYS A 7 -11.94 -20.08 16.08
CA LYS A 7 -10.76 -19.33 16.56
C LYS A 7 -10.19 -19.95 17.84
N LEU A 8 -11.03 -20.28 18.80
CA LEU A 8 -10.62 -20.92 20.06
C LEU A 8 -9.96 -22.28 19.81
N LEU A 9 -10.57 -23.12 18.96
CA LEU A 9 -10.00 -24.43 18.58
C LEU A 9 -8.61 -24.30 17.95
N ARG A 10 -8.41 -23.31 17.08
CA ARG A 10 -7.11 -23.04 16.45
C ARG A 10 -6.06 -22.59 17.46
N GLN A 11 -6.45 -21.75 18.42
CA GLN A 11 -5.55 -21.29 19.48
C GLN A 11 -5.14 -22.46 20.38
N GLN A 12 -6.09 -23.29 20.79
CA GLN A 12 -5.82 -24.46 21.63
C GLN A 12 -4.92 -25.48 20.90
N ALA A 13 -5.21 -25.80 19.65
CA ALA A 13 -4.37 -26.69 18.85
C ALA A 13 -2.93 -26.15 18.67
N SER A 14 -2.76 -24.83 18.57
CA SER A 14 -1.44 -24.20 18.48
C SER A 14 -0.68 -24.27 19.82
N ALA A 15 -1.37 -24.08 20.94
CA ALA A 15 -0.80 -24.19 22.28
C ALA A 15 -0.32 -25.62 22.56
N ASP A 16 -1.18 -26.62 22.31
CA ASP A 16 -0.86 -28.04 22.45
C ASP A 16 0.35 -28.44 21.59
N PHE A 17 0.45 -27.91 20.36
CA PHE A 17 1.56 -28.17 19.47
C PHE A 17 2.89 -27.60 19.99
N ILE A 18 2.87 -26.42 20.60
CA ILE A 18 4.07 -25.82 21.21
C ILE A 18 4.47 -26.59 22.47
N GLU A 19 3.50 -27.02 23.28
CA GLU A 19 3.74 -27.75 24.53
C GLU A 19 4.37 -29.13 24.29
N ARG A 20 3.88 -29.86 23.28
CA ARG A 20 4.36 -31.21 22.94
C ARG A 20 5.65 -31.24 22.12
N ALA A 21 6.18 -30.09 21.71
CA ALA A 21 7.36 -30.04 20.84
C ALA A 21 8.67 -30.10 21.63
N ASP A 22 9.61 -30.92 21.14
CA ASP A 22 10.96 -31.04 21.70
C ASP A 22 11.71 -29.69 21.75
N VAL A 23 11.46 -28.82 20.77
CA VAL A 23 12.07 -27.49 20.65
C VAL A 23 10.98 -26.43 20.46
N LYS A 24 10.54 -25.82 21.57
CA LYS A 24 9.46 -24.83 21.59
C LYS A 24 9.67 -23.64 20.64
N PRO A 25 10.86 -23.02 20.56
CA PRO A 25 11.10 -21.92 19.61
C PRO A 25 10.91 -22.36 18.15
N LYS A 26 11.33 -23.57 17.79
CA LYS A 26 11.18 -24.13 16.44
C LYS A 26 9.72 -24.42 16.12
N ALA A 27 8.95 -24.90 17.10
CA ALA A 27 7.50 -25.10 16.96
C ALA A 27 6.75 -23.77 16.77
N MET A 28 7.10 -22.73 17.53
CA MET A 28 6.56 -21.39 17.33
C MET A 28 6.86 -20.86 15.92
N TRP A 29 8.10 -20.95 15.46
CA TRP A 29 8.47 -20.55 14.10
C TRP A 29 7.74 -21.33 13.02
N LYS A 30 7.46 -22.63 13.23
CA LYS A 30 6.62 -23.42 12.31
C LYS A 30 5.18 -22.89 12.24
N ILE A 31 4.57 -22.52 13.38
CA ILE A 31 3.23 -21.92 13.40
C ILE A 31 3.22 -20.59 12.64
N VAL A 32 4.21 -19.72 12.91
CA VAL A 32 4.35 -18.41 12.23
C VAL A 32 4.54 -18.61 10.73
N ASN A 33 5.42 -19.52 10.32
CA ASN A 33 5.67 -19.79 8.91
C ASN A 33 4.44 -20.39 8.22
N ASN A 34 3.67 -21.24 8.88
CA ASN A 34 2.43 -21.79 8.33
C ASN A 34 1.33 -20.71 8.20
N ALA A 35 1.21 -19.81 9.18
CA ALA A 35 0.30 -18.68 9.10
C ALA A 35 0.67 -17.68 7.98
N ARG A 36 1.97 -17.49 7.73
CA ARG A 36 2.49 -16.66 6.63
C ARG A 36 2.39 -17.36 5.27
N ASN A 37 2.67 -18.67 5.21
CA ASN A 37 2.65 -19.49 4.00
C ASN A 37 1.27 -20.13 3.78
N LYS A 38 0.20 -19.33 3.72
CA LYS A 38 -0.98 -19.75 2.96
C LYS A 38 -0.57 -19.78 1.49
N ASN A 39 -0.01 -20.90 1.01
CA ASN A 39 0.23 -21.27 -0.38
C ASN A 39 -0.11 -20.17 -1.41
N ARG A 40 0.67 -19.09 -1.42
CA ARG A 40 0.69 -18.12 -2.51
C ARG A 40 1.83 -18.51 -3.44
N SER A 41 1.92 -19.79 -3.76
CA SER A 41 2.28 -20.17 -5.11
C SER A 41 0.98 -20.10 -5.91
N SER A 42 0.33 -18.93 -5.95
CA SER A 42 -0.49 -18.70 -7.12
C SER A 42 0.54 -18.46 -8.21
N THR A 43 0.83 -19.54 -8.95
CA THR A 43 1.30 -19.46 -10.32
C THR A 43 0.14 -18.88 -11.14
N ASP A 44 -0.40 -17.74 -10.71
CA ASP A 44 -1.37 -17.01 -11.49
C ASP A 44 -0.53 -16.37 -12.58
N ASP A 45 -0.35 -17.14 -13.67
CA ASP A 45 0.27 -16.64 -14.88
C ASP A 45 -0.41 -15.33 -15.24
N ILE A 46 0.40 -14.29 -15.42
CA ILE A 46 -0.10 -12.98 -15.83
C ILE A 46 -0.67 -13.15 -17.23
N LYS A 47 -1.98 -12.90 -17.38
CA LYS A 47 -2.70 -12.99 -18.65
C LYS A 47 -3.21 -11.63 -19.05
N LEU A 48 -2.89 -11.20 -20.28
CA LEU A 48 -3.36 -9.94 -20.82
C LEU A 48 -3.93 -10.15 -22.23
N LYS A 49 -5.09 -9.54 -22.50
CA LYS A 49 -5.68 -9.57 -23.84
C LYS A 49 -5.02 -8.49 -24.70
N ILE A 50 -4.16 -8.89 -25.63
CA ILE A 50 -3.45 -8.02 -26.57
C ILE A 50 -4.05 -8.25 -27.96
N ASN A 51 -4.52 -7.19 -28.63
CA ASN A 51 -5.11 -7.26 -29.98
C ASN A 51 -6.22 -8.31 -30.15
N GLY A 52 -7.03 -8.53 -29.12
CA GLY A 52 -8.12 -9.52 -29.17
C GLY A 52 -7.73 -10.94 -28.76
N GLN A 53 -6.43 -11.26 -28.64
CA GLN A 53 -5.93 -12.57 -28.22
C GLN A 53 -5.43 -12.54 -26.77
N LEU A 54 -5.62 -13.63 -26.04
CA LEU A 54 -5.14 -13.76 -24.66
C LEU A 54 -3.66 -14.19 -24.68
N SER A 55 -2.76 -13.29 -24.30
CA SER A 55 -1.34 -13.62 -24.14
C SER A 55 -1.06 -14.05 -22.70
N HIS A 56 -0.26 -15.11 -22.59
CA HIS A 56 0.24 -15.70 -21.35
C HIS A 56 1.76 -15.50 -21.19
N ASN A 57 2.41 -14.95 -22.21
CA ASN A 57 3.86 -14.79 -22.23
C ASN A 57 4.22 -13.55 -21.39
N PRO A 58 4.94 -13.70 -20.26
CA PRO A 58 5.25 -12.58 -19.37
C PRO A 58 6.01 -11.45 -20.08
N GLN A 59 6.87 -11.78 -21.04
CA GLN A 59 7.66 -10.80 -21.78
C GLN A 59 6.80 -9.99 -22.74
N GLU A 60 5.85 -10.62 -23.43
CA GLU A 60 4.90 -9.93 -24.30
C GLU A 60 3.99 -8.99 -23.50
N VAL A 61 3.50 -9.47 -22.35
CA VAL A 61 2.68 -8.66 -21.44
C VAL A 61 3.47 -7.44 -20.96
N ALA A 62 4.70 -7.63 -20.48
CA ALA A 62 5.55 -6.55 -20.01
C ALA A 62 5.85 -5.53 -21.13
N ASN A 63 6.19 -6.00 -22.32
CA ASN A 63 6.44 -5.13 -23.47
C ASN A 63 5.20 -4.33 -23.87
N HIS A 64 4.02 -4.95 -23.87
CA HIS A 64 2.78 -4.27 -24.19
C HIS A 64 2.44 -3.17 -23.16
N LEU A 65 2.60 -3.47 -21.87
CA LEU A 65 2.41 -2.47 -20.82
C LEU A 65 3.41 -1.32 -20.93
N ASN A 66 4.69 -1.62 -21.17
CA ASN A 66 5.72 -0.59 -21.34
C ASN A 66 5.38 0.32 -22.52
N LEU A 67 5.05 -0.24 -23.68
CA LEU A 67 4.67 0.53 -24.86
C LEU A 67 3.40 1.35 -24.64
N PHE A 68 2.42 0.79 -23.93
CA PHE A 68 1.18 1.49 -23.62
C PHE A 68 1.46 2.73 -22.76
N PHE A 69 2.18 2.58 -21.65
CA PHE A 69 2.40 3.69 -20.72
C PHE A 69 3.41 4.72 -21.23
N VAL A 70 4.44 4.30 -21.97
CA VAL A 70 5.40 5.23 -22.61
C VAL A 70 4.69 6.11 -23.63
N ASN A 71 3.80 5.52 -24.44
CA ASN A 71 3.13 6.26 -25.53
C ASN A 71 1.80 6.88 -25.11
N MET A 72 1.33 6.68 -23.86
CA MET A 72 0.00 7.12 -23.44
C MET A 72 -0.19 8.62 -23.62
N ALA A 73 0.82 9.43 -23.28
CA ALA A 73 0.77 10.89 -23.43
C ALA A 73 0.58 11.29 -24.90
N GLU A 74 1.43 10.78 -25.79
CA GLU A 74 1.36 11.08 -27.23
C GLU A 74 0.04 10.59 -27.84
N THR A 75 -0.37 9.36 -27.52
CA THR A 75 -1.65 8.78 -27.99
C THR A 75 -2.85 9.58 -27.50
N THR A 76 -2.75 10.17 -26.31
CA THR A 76 -3.81 11.03 -25.75
C THR A 76 -3.85 12.36 -26.49
N LEU A 77 -2.70 13.00 -26.71
CA LEU A 77 -2.60 14.26 -27.46
C LEU A 77 -3.12 14.13 -28.90
N GLN A 78 -2.88 13.01 -29.56
CA GLN A 78 -3.38 12.76 -30.93
C GLN A 78 -4.90 12.59 -31.01
N LYS A 79 -5.56 12.16 -29.91
CA LYS A 79 -7.01 11.95 -29.86
C LYS A 79 -7.81 13.21 -29.53
N ILE A 80 -7.13 14.28 -29.10
CA ILE A 80 -7.79 15.56 -28.81
C ILE A 80 -8.17 16.21 -30.16
N PRO A 81 -9.47 16.48 -30.41
CA PRO A 81 -9.91 17.20 -31.61
C PRO A 81 -9.23 18.56 -31.71
N ALA A 82 -8.93 19.02 -32.93
CA ALA A 82 -8.25 20.30 -33.14
C ALA A 82 -8.99 21.48 -32.49
N ASP A 83 -10.32 21.43 -32.39
CA ASP A 83 -11.16 22.47 -31.76
C ASP A 83 -11.08 22.48 -30.21
N GLU A 84 -10.62 21.41 -29.57
CA GLU A 84 -10.42 21.33 -28.11
C GLU A 84 -8.97 21.59 -27.68
N LYS A 85 -8.07 21.85 -28.64
CA LYS A 85 -6.73 22.36 -28.35
C LYS A 85 -6.84 23.82 -27.93
N LYS A 86 -7.47 24.08 -26.79
CA LYS A 86 -7.21 25.31 -26.05
C LYS A 86 -5.71 25.30 -25.80
N GLU A 87 -5.00 26.24 -26.41
CA GLU A 87 -3.70 26.65 -25.90
C GLU A 87 -3.91 26.86 -24.39
N MET A 88 -3.23 26.05 -23.59
CA MET A 88 -3.12 26.33 -22.18
C MET A 88 -2.51 27.72 -22.14
N GLU A 89 -3.32 28.73 -21.78
CA GLU A 89 -2.79 30.04 -21.43
C GLU A 89 -1.63 29.76 -20.50
N SER A 90 -0.44 30.26 -20.85
CA SER A 90 0.74 30.19 -19.99
C SER A 90 0.30 30.76 -18.65
N VAL A 91 0.02 29.88 -17.69
CA VAL A 91 -0.22 30.28 -16.32
C VAL A 91 1.11 30.90 -15.92
N GLU A 92 1.18 32.23 -15.93
CA GLU A 92 2.27 32.92 -15.25
C GLU A 92 2.42 32.22 -13.91
N PRO A 93 3.63 31.79 -13.51
CA PRO A 93 3.78 31.18 -12.22
C PRO A 93 3.19 32.15 -11.22
N HIS A 94 2.01 31.82 -10.69
CA HIS A 94 1.51 32.49 -9.51
C HIS A 94 2.62 32.18 -8.52
N GLU A 95 3.42 33.21 -8.21
CA GLU A 95 4.28 33.19 -7.05
C GLU A 95 3.35 32.75 -5.93
N THR A 96 3.41 31.46 -5.59
CA THR A 96 2.72 30.93 -4.43
C THR A 96 3.28 31.77 -3.33
N ALA A 97 2.44 32.69 -2.82
CA ALA A 97 2.81 33.70 -1.86
C ALA A 97 3.92 33.13 -0.98
N LEU A 98 5.09 33.77 -1.00
CA LEU A 98 6.24 33.33 -0.21
C LEU A 98 5.72 32.82 1.14
N MET A 99 6.31 31.73 1.66
CA MET A 99 6.05 31.22 3.02
C MET A 99 6.34 32.25 4.14
N GLU A 100 6.29 33.56 3.86
CA GLU A 100 6.29 34.71 4.76
C GLU A 100 5.24 34.62 5.88
N THR A 101 4.21 33.76 5.74
CA THR A 101 3.17 33.57 6.75
C THR A 101 3.47 32.49 7.77
N ILE A 102 4.55 31.72 7.64
CA ILE A 102 4.94 30.74 8.67
C ILE A 102 5.69 31.46 9.79
N THR A 103 4.94 31.84 10.81
CA THR A 103 5.49 32.45 12.02
C THR A 103 6.05 31.39 12.96
N LYS A 104 7.06 31.76 13.77
CA LYS A 104 7.56 30.90 14.84
C LYS A 104 6.44 30.64 15.85
N THR A 105 6.37 29.41 16.35
CA THR A 105 5.41 29.05 17.41
C THR A 105 5.65 29.88 18.68
N ASN A 106 4.62 30.01 19.53
CA ASN A 106 4.70 30.72 20.80
C ASN A 106 4.33 29.85 22.00
N ILE A 107 4.77 30.24 23.20
CA ILE A 107 4.56 29.48 24.44
C ILE A 107 3.07 29.20 24.72
N LYS A 108 2.19 30.14 24.35
CA LYS A 108 0.75 29.99 24.57
C LYS A 108 0.17 28.91 23.66
N GLU A 109 0.51 28.93 22.38
CA GLU A 109 0.13 27.92 21.39
C GLU A 109 0.61 26.52 21.80
N VAL A 110 1.87 26.39 22.23
CA VAL A 110 2.42 25.12 22.72
C VAL A 110 1.66 24.62 23.95
N LYS A 111 1.33 25.50 24.90
CA LYS A 111 0.55 25.10 26.09
C LYS A 111 -0.87 24.67 25.74
N ASP A 112 -1.53 25.40 24.84
CA ASP A 112 -2.91 25.11 24.44
C ASP A 112 -3.01 23.84 23.60
N THR A 113 -2.00 23.56 22.77
CA THR A 113 -1.91 22.31 22.01
C THR A 113 -1.67 21.10 22.94
N ILE A 114 -0.73 21.19 23.88
CA ILE A 114 -0.47 20.13 24.88
C ILE A 114 -1.75 19.79 25.67
N LYS A 115 -2.50 20.80 26.12
CA LYS A 115 -3.77 20.59 26.85
C LYS A 115 -4.84 19.89 26.02
N LYS A 116 -4.82 20.04 24.70
CA LYS A 116 -5.77 19.42 23.77
C LYS A 116 -5.38 18.01 23.36
N LEU A 117 -4.15 17.56 23.66
CA LEU A 117 -3.75 16.18 23.43
C LEU A 117 -4.56 15.27 24.34
N LYS A 118 -5.22 14.27 23.76
CA LYS A 118 -5.92 13.24 24.53
C LYS A 118 -4.88 12.47 25.35
N SER A 119 -5.14 12.27 26.65
CA SER A 119 -4.31 11.33 27.42
C SER A 119 -4.57 9.91 26.89
N LYS A 120 -3.70 9.47 25.99
CA LYS A 120 -3.60 8.07 25.65
C LYS A 120 -2.41 7.53 26.44
N ASN A 121 -2.56 6.34 27.02
CA ASN A 121 -1.43 5.57 27.54
C ASN A 121 -0.59 5.13 26.34
N SER A 122 0.23 6.04 25.80
CA SER A 122 1.13 5.79 24.69
C SER A 122 2.54 5.84 25.24
N THR A 123 3.06 4.67 25.58
CA THR A 123 4.47 4.46 25.93
C THR A 123 5.26 4.37 24.63
N GLY A 124 5.73 5.52 24.12
CA GLY A 124 6.91 5.53 23.27
C GLY A 124 8.13 5.33 24.15
N ILE A 125 9.04 4.44 23.74
CA ILE A 125 10.37 4.35 24.35
C ILE A 125 11.16 5.54 23.82
N ASP A 126 11.64 6.41 24.71
CA ASP A 126 12.59 7.47 24.39
C ASP A 126 13.98 6.88 24.64
N GLU A 127 14.53 6.23 23.61
CA GLU A 127 15.96 5.89 23.51
C GLU A 127 16.56 6.53 22.26
#